data_AF-A0A3S3NTS5-F1
#
_entry.id   AF-A0A3S3NTS5-F1
#
_cell.length_a   1.000
_cell.length_b   1.000
_cell.length_c   1.000
_cell.angle_alpha   90.00
_cell.angle_beta   90.00
_cell.angle_gamma   90.00
#
_symmetry.space_group_name_H-M   'P 1'
#
loop_
_entity.id
_entity.type
_entity.pdbx_description
1 polymer ?
#
loop_
_entity_poly.entity_id
_entity_poly.type
_entity_poly.pdbx_seq_one_letter_code
_entity_poly.pdbx_strand_id
1 'polypeptide(L)'
;CSKFGSRRRQKSFENATDGCQHLGRYVVNAPLALLAYRPFTELRREARHIENEVDSKLLSFSKLATNELNDHQNAMDTTPLLDNSQDAFHSMSSEIEHLIAKLTDINNRMSEYSKQITNPNAVYILQRHSEILNDYTKEFQKTKSRIMAQIDRKQLLSPLKRVE
;
A
#
# COMPACT_ATOMS: atom_id res chain seq x y z
N CYS A 1 -83.49 0.76 5.85
CA CYS A 1 -82.33 0.97 6.75
C CYS A 1 -82.11 2.47 6.92
N SER A 2 -82.31 2.96 8.14
CA SER A 2 -82.40 4.38 8.49
C SER A 2 -81.05 4.97 8.92
N LYS A 3 -80.88 6.25 8.55
CA LYS A 3 -80.09 7.38 9.10
C LYS A 3 -79.21 7.18 10.34
N PHE A 4 -78.05 7.86 10.33
CA PHE A 4 -77.43 8.77 11.33
C PHE A 4 -75.92 8.85 10.97
N GLY A 5 -75.19 9.96 10.90
CA GLY A 5 -75.30 11.26 11.54
C GLY A 5 -74.00 11.58 12.30
N SER A 6 -73.13 12.41 11.71
CA SER A 6 -72.29 13.41 12.39
C SER A 6 -70.91 13.06 13.02
N ARG A 7 -69.99 14.02 12.77
CA ARG A 7 -68.93 14.60 13.64
C ARG A 7 -67.48 14.08 13.58
N ARG A 8 -66.65 14.99 13.05
CA ARG A 8 -65.34 15.48 13.55
C ARG A 8 -64.45 14.47 14.28
N ARG A 9 -63.26 14.25 13.72
CA ARG A 9 -62.02 14.25 14.50
C ARG A 9 -60.83 14.67 13.64
N GLN A 10 -60.46 15.94 13.76
CA GLN A 10 -59.07 16.37 13.70
C GLN A 10 -58.28 15.52 14.71
N LYS A 11 -57.25 14.85 14.22
CA LYS A 11 -56.01 14.56 14.96
C LYS A 11 -54.94 15.27 14.14
N SER A 12 -54.62 16.54 14.40
CA SER A 12 -53.75 16.96 15.52
C SER A 12 -52.61 15.96 15.69
N PHE A 13 -51.60 16.07 14.83
CA PHE A 13 -50.27 15.60 15.12
C PHE A 13 -49.70 16.53 16.19
N GLU A 14 -49.76 16.05 17.43
CA GLU A 14 -49.10 16.61 18.59
C GLU A 14 -47.57 16.46 18.48
N ASN A 15 -46.91 17.59 18.72
CA ASN A 15 -45.82 17.79 19.67
C ASN A 15 -44.51 17.01 19.47
N ALA A 16 -43.47 17.76 19.10
CA ALA A 16 -42.21 17.82 19.85
C ALA A 16 -41.33 18.98 19.33
N THR A 17 -41.69 20.21 19.69
CA THR A 17 -40.67 21.24 19.92
C THR A 17 -40.01 20.91 21.24
N ASP A 18 -38.83 20.29 21.20
CA ASP A 18 -37.75 20.50 22.20
C ASP A 18 -36.51 19.70 21.79
N GLY A 19 -35.45 20.44 21.48
CA GLY A 19 -34.19 19.87 21.03
C GLY A 19 -33.26 20.93 20.46
N CYS A 20 -33.11 22.07 21.15
CA CYS A 20 -31.90 22.87 21.00
C CYS A 20 -30.68 21.96 21.15
N GLN A 21 -29.73 22.03 20.22
CA GLN A 21 -28.30 22.28 20.46
C GLN A 21 -27.42 21.79 19.28
N HIS A 22 -26.48 22.65 18.87
CA HIS A 22 -25.31 22.37 18.02
C HIS A 22 -25.40 22.45 16.48
N LEU A 23 -26.12 23.42 15.91
CA LEU A 23 -25.69 24.04 14.63
C LEU A 23 -24.69 25.17 14.89
N GLY A 24 -23.64 24.87 15.66
CA GLY A 24 -22.67 25.83 16.13
C GLY A 24 -21.33 25.15 16.40
N ARG A 25 -20.63 24.75 15.33
CA ARG A 25 -19.17 24.58 15.22
C ARG A 25 -18.79 23.90 13.89
N TYR A 26 -19.13 24.52 12.77
CA TYR A 26 -18.27 24.41 11.58
C TYR A 26 -17.70 25.79 11.27
N VAL A 27 -17.13 26.42 12.31
CA VAL A 27 -15.99 27.30 12.05
C VAL A 27 -14.86 26.33 11.71
N VAL A 28 -14.83 25.88 10.46
CA VAL A 28 -13.63 25.26 9.93
C VAL A 28 -12.51 26.25 10.25
N ASN A 29 -11.53 25.83 11.03
CA ASN A 29 -10.28 26.56 11.14
C ASN A 29 -9.61 26.48 9.76
N ALA A 30 -10.10 27.29 8.81
CA ALA A 30 -9.57 27.46 7.48
C ALA A 30 -8.05 27.73 7.48
N PRO A 31 -7.46 28.40 8.52
CA PRO A 31 -6.01 28.49 8.63
C PRO A 31 -5.32 27.14 8.86
N LEU A 32 -5.84 26.27 9.73
CA LEU A 32 -5.20 25.00 10.10
C LEU A 32 -5.30 23.96 8.97
N ALA A 33 -6.46 23.88 8.30
CA ALA A 33 -6.65 22.95 7.19
C ALA A 33 -5.69 23.25 6.02
N LEU A 34 -5.41 24.54 5.76
CA LEU A 34 -4.47 24.95 4.70
C LEU A 34 -3.01 24.63 5.07
N LEU A 35 -2.65 24.74 6.35
CA LEU A 35 -1.31 24.42 6.86
C LEU A 35 -0.98 22.93 6.75
N ALA A 36 -1.96 22.04 6.94
CA ALA A 36 -1.78 20.60 6.76
C ALA A 36 -1.88 20.17 5.28
N TYR A 37 -2.62 20.90 4.44
CA TYR A 37 -2.82 20.54 3.04
C TYR A 37 -1.54 20.64 2.19
N ARG A 38 -0.73 21.69 2.39
CA ARG A 38 0.57 21.85 1.70
C ARG A 38 1.52 20.66 1.93
N PRO A 39 1.88 20.29 3.17
CA PRO A 39 2.78 19.15 3.41
C PRO A 39 2.19 17.84 2.91
N PHE A 40 0.87 17.63 3.03
CA PHE A 40 0.21 16.46 2.42
C PHE A 40 0.41 16.41 0.89
N THR A 41 0.27 17.52 0.19
CA THR A 41 0.48 17.55 -1.28
C THR A 41 1.92 17.28 -1.69
N GLU A 42 2.90 17.71 -0.88
CA GLU A 42 4.32 17.42 -1.13
C GLU A 42 4.65 15.95 -0.86
N LEU A 43 4.15 15.39 0.25
CA LEU A 43 4.29 13.96 0.55
C LEU A 43 3.66 13.09 -0.54
N ARG A 44 2.52 13.49 -1.10
CA ARG A 44 1.89 12.78 -2.23
C ARG A 44 2.78 12.78 -3.48
N ARG A 45 3.49 13.89 -3.73
CA ARG A 45 4.44 13.98 -4.85
C ARG A 45 5.64 13.07 -4.61
N GLU A 46 6.17 13.07 -3.39
CA GLU A 46 7.26 12.19 -2.97
C GLU A 46 6.84 10.71 -3.06
N ALA A 47 5.66 10.34 -2.57
CA ALA A 47 5.12 8.99 -2.65
C ALA A 47 5.12 8.48 -4.10
N ARG A 48 4.60 9.27 -5.04
CA ARG A 48 4.61 8.92 -6.48
C ARG A 48 6.01 8.72 -7.05
N HIS A 49 6.98 9.51 -6.60
CA HIS A 49 8.35 9.34 -7.04
C HIS A 49 8.90 7.99 -6.57
N ILE A 50 8.73 7.67 -5.28
CA ILE A 50 9.17 6.39 -4.72
C ILE A 50 8.41 5.22 -5.35
N GLU A 51 7.11 5.34 -5.60
CA GLU A 51 6.32 4.32 -6.32
C GLU A 51 6.93 3.98 -7.69
N ASN A 52 7.31 5.01 -8.46
CA ASN A 52 7.95 4.79 -9.76
C ASN A 52 9.33 4.11 -9.64
N GLU A 53 10.10 4.45 -8.60
CA GLU A 53 11.38 3.78 -8.33
C GLU A 53 11.17 2.32 -7.93
N VAL A 54 10.21 2.03 -7.06
CA VAL A 54 9.83 0.66 -6.66
C VAL A 54 9.41 -0.15 -7.89
N ASP A 55 8.56 0.40 -8.76
CA ASP A 55 8.11 -0.27 -9.99
C ASP A 55 9.29 -0.64 -10.91
N SER A 56 10.16 0.33 -11.18
CA SER A 56 11.35 0.11 -12.02
C SER A 56 12.29 -0.97 -11.46
N LYS A 57 12.49 -0.96 -10.13
CA LYS A 57 13.34 -1.95 -9.45
C LYS A 57 12.68 -3.32 -9.40
N LEU A 58 11.37 -3.41 -9.16
CA LEU A 58 10.63 -4.67 -9.20
C LEU A 58 10.65 -5.31 -10.58
N LEU A 59 10.53 -4.52 -11.66
CA LEU A 59 10.66 -5.03 -13.02
C LEU A 59 12.05 -5.62 -13.27
N SER A 60 13.11 -4.93 -12.83
CA SER A 60 14.48 -5.41 -12.94
C SER A 60 14.72 -6.67 -12.09
N PHE A 61 14.19 -6.70 -10.88
CA PHE A 61 14.27 -7.83 -9.96
C PHE A 61 13.53 -9.06 -10.51
N SER A 62 12.36 -8.87 -11.12
CA SER A 62 11.63 -9.96 -11.78
C SER A 62 12.38 -10.52 -12.98
N LYS A 63 13.14 -9.70 -13.73
CA LYS A 63 13.98 -10.18 -14.84
C LYS A 63 15.13 -11.04 -14.34
N LEU A 64 15.77 -10.64 -13.25
CA LEU A 64 16.79 -11.47 -12.58
C LEU A 64 16.18 -12.81 -12.15
N ALA A 65 14.96 -12.81 -11.61
CA ALA A 65 14.24 -14.03 -11.25
C ALA A 65 14.06 -14.97 -12.45
N THR A 66 13.64 -14.46 -13.61
CA THR A 66 13.40 -15.28 -14.81
C THR A 66 14.69 -15.77 -15.46
N ASN A 67 15.74 -14.96 -15.45
CA ASN A 67 17.02 -15.34 -16.03
C ASN A 67 17.65 -16.49 -15.26
N GLU A 68 17.63 -16.43 -13.93
CA GLU A 68 18.06 -17.53 -13.06
C GLU A 68 17.28 -18.82 -13.36
N LEU A 69 15.96 -18.75 -13.56
CA LEU A 69 15.11 -19.90 -13.92
C LEU A 69 15.47 -20.52 -15.28
N ASN A 70 15.86 -19.71 -16.27
CA ASN A 70 16.20 -20.20 -17.62
C ASN A 70 17.58 -20.83 -17.68
N ASP A 71 18.55 -20.34 -16.90
CA ASP A 71 19.91 -20.89 -16.85
C ASP A 71 19.92 -22.35 -16.37
N HIS A 72 18.93 -22.75 -15.57
CA HIS A 72 18.71 -24.14 -15.14
C HIS A 72 18.45 -25.16 -16.25
N GLN A 73 17.90 -24.75 -17.39
CA GLN A 73 17.62 -25.68 -18.48
C GLN A 73 18.90 -26.05 -19.26
N ASN A 74 19.96 -25.24 -19.15
CA ASN A 74 21.21 -25.41 -19.92
C ASN A 74 22.45 -25.68 -19.05
N ALA A 75 22.45 -25.37 -17.75
CA ALA A 75 23.62 -25.51 -16.90
C ALA A 75 23.78 -26.92 -16.32
N MET A 76 24.35 -27.83 -17.12
CA MET A 76 24.86 -29.13 -16.63
C MET A 76 26.31 -29.05 -16.14
N ASP A 77 27.01 -27.93 -16.30
CA ASP A 77 28.41 -27.80 -15.87
C ASP A 77 28.79 -26.34 -15.57
N THR A 78 29.69 -26.17 -14.59
CA THR A 78 30.42 -24.94 -14.20
C THR A 78 29.78 -23.98 -13.16
N THR A 79 30.27 -24.09 -11.92
CA THR A 79 30.14 -23.12 -10.82
C THR A 79 31.39 -22.23 -10.77
N PRO A 80 31.32 -21.01 -11.32
CA PRO A 80 31.77 -19.83 -10.58
C PRO A 80 30.95 -18.53 -10.84
N LEU A 81 29.91 -18.57 -11.68
CA LEU A 81 29.08 -17.40 -12.03
C LEU A 81 27.97 -17.09 -11.02
N LEU A 82 27.69 -18.02 -10.10
CA LEU A 82 26.57 -17.96 -9.17
C LEU A 82 26.74 -16.91 -8.06
N ASP A 83 27.98 -16.63 -7.65
CA ASP A 83 28.27 -15.71 -6.54
C ASP A 83 27.86 -14.28 -6.92
N ASN A 84 28.22 -13.86 -8.14
CA ASN A 84 27.89 -12.54 -8.65
C ASN A 84 26.38 -12.31 -8.83
N SER A 85 25.61 -13.34 -9.21
CA SER A 85 24.16 -13.19 -9.41
C SER A 85 23.39 -13.19 -8.08
N GLN A 86 23.88 -13.94 -7.10
CA GLN A 86 23.36 -13.92 -5.73
C GLN A 86 23.61 -12.56 -5.04
N ASP A 87 24.79 -11.98 -5.20
CA ASP A 87 25.09 -10.64 -4.67
C ASP A 87 24.23 -9.55 -5.32
N ALA A 88 24.05 -9.61 -6.65
CA ALA A 88 23.15 -8.71 -7.37
C ALA A 88 21.70 -8.83 -6.88
N PHE A 89 21.26 -10.06 -6.59
CA PHE A 89 19.94 -10.31 -5.99
C PHE A 89 19.81 -9.71 -4.59
N HIS A 90 20.77 -9.96 -3.68
CA HIS A 90 20.73 -9.42 -2.32
C HIS A 90 20.76 -7.89 -2.32
N SER A 91 21.59 -7.28 -3.15
CA SER A 91 21.67 -5.84 -3.31
C SER A 91 20.34 -5.25 -3.77
N MET A 92 19.74 -5.80 -4.83
CA MET A 92 18.46 -5.32 -5.37
C MET A 92 17.31 -5.55 -4.38
N SER A 93 17.32 -6.70 -3.68
CA SER A 93 16.36 -7.02 -2.62
C SER A 93 16.43 -5.98 -1.50
N SER A 94 17.63 -5.65 -1.02
CA SER A 94 17.82 -4.65 0.03
C SER A 94 17.39 -3.25 -0.41
N GLU A 95 17.62 -2.88 -1.67
CA GLU A 95 17.21 -1.59 -2.21
C GLU A 95 15.68 -1.48 -2.30
N ILE A 96 15.00 -2.53 -2.77
CA ILE A 96 13.53 -2.57 -2.82
C ILE A 96 12.93 -2.51 -1.40
N GLU A 97 13.51 -3.25 -0.44
CA GLU A 97 13.10 -3.18 0.98
C GLU A 97 13.23 -1.77 1.55
N HIS A 98 14.33 -1.08 1.23
CA HIS A 98 14.54 0.31 1.63
C HIS A 98 13.48 1.24 1.02
N LEU A 99 13.20 1.11 -0.27
CA LEU A 99 12.19 1.93 -0.96
C LEU A 99 10.78 1.67 -0.41
N ILE A 100 10.41 0.41 -0.14
CA ILE A 100 9.12 0.05 0.49
C ILE A 100 9.03 0.64 1.90
N ALA A 101 10.10 0.57 2.70
CA ALA A 101 10.14 1.17 4.03
C ALA A 101 9.98 2.70 3.96
N LYS A 102 10.63 3.35 3.00
CA LYS A 102 10.49 4.80 2.76
C LYS A 102 9.05 5.17 2.35
N LEU A 103 8.44 4.43 1.42
CA LEU A 103 7.04 4.65 1.02
C LEU A 103 6.08 4.44 2.20
N THR A 104 6.38 3.48 3.07
CA THR A 104 5.62 3.25 4.31
C THR A 104 5.70 4.46 5.25
N ASP A 105 6.88 5.04 5.47
CA ASP A 105 7.04 6.26 6.27
C ASP A 105 6.26 7.44 5.68
N ILE A 106 6.35 7.64 4.36
CA ILE A 106 5.62 8.69 3.66
C ILE A 106 4.11 8.50 3.84
N ASN A 107 3.60 7.27 3.68
CA ASN A 107 2.18 6.95 3.91
C ASN A 107 1.75 7.21 5.35
N ASN A 108 2.58 6.88 6.34
CA ASN A 108 2.30 7.16 7.76
C ASN A 108 2.21 8.67 8.03
N ARG A 109 3.14 9.46 7.47
CA ARG A 109 3.12 10.93 7.56
C ARG A 109 1.91 11.53 6.85
N MET A 110 1.56 11.00 5.67
CA MET A 110 0.33 11.40 4.95
C MET A 110 -0.92 11.09 5.77
N SER A 111 -0.95 9.96 6.49
CA SER A 111 -2.05 9.60 7.39
C SER A 111 -2.24 10.62 8.50
N GLU A 112 -1.15 11.10 9.09
CA GLU A 112 -1.22 12.11 10.14
C GLU A 112 -1.79 13.44 9.63
N TYR A 113 -1.35 13.92 8.46
CA TYR A 113 -1.93 15.11 7.85
C TYR A 113 -3.37 14.90 7.37
N SER A 114 -3.72 13.72 6.87
CA SER A 114 -5.09 13.42 6.42
C SER A 114 -6.11 13.49 7.55
N LYS A 115 -5.73 13.24 8.81
CA LYS A 115 -6.63 13.42 9.97
C LYS A 115 -6.91 14.90 10.25
N GLN A 116 -5.94 15.77 9.95
CA GLN A 116 -6.01 17.22 10.16
C GLN A 116 -6.72 17.94 9.01
N ILE A 117 -6.57 17.42 7.79
CA ILE A 117 -7.29 17.87 6.59
C ILE A 117 -8.66 17.18 6.61
N THR A 118 -9.70 17.86 7.12
CA THR A 118 -11.09 17.35 7.10
C THR A 118 -11.67 17.33 5.66
N ASN A 119 -11.04 16.58 4.76
CA ASN A 119 -11.37 16.47 3.34
C ASN A 119 -11.45 14.99 2.93
N PRO A 120 -12.60 14.51 2.43
CA PRO A 120 -12.76 13.12 1.99
C PRO A 120 -11.80 12.72 0.85
N ASN A 121 -11.35 13.67 0.02
CA ASN A 121 -10.39 13.39 -1.04
C ASN A 121 -9.01 13.00 -0.48
N ALA A 122 -8.58 13.61 0.63
CA ALA A 122 -7.29 13.28 1.26
C ALA A 122 -7.30 11.83 1.78
N VAL A 123 -8.42 11.41 2.39
CA VAL A 123 -8.63 10.04 2.86
C VAL A 123 -8.59 9.04 1.71
N TYR A 124 -9.30 9.33 0.61
CA TYR A 124 -9.31 8.46 -0.57
C TYR A 124 -7.92 8.32 -1.21
N ILE A 125 -7.19 9.43 -1.33
CA ILE A 125 -5.82 9.43 -1.87
C ILE A 125 -4.90 8.56 -1.00
N LEU A 126 -4.93 8.74 0.32
CA LEU A 126 -4.14 7.94 1.25
C LEU A 126 -4.48 6.45 1.17
N GLN A 127 -5.77 6.12 1.07
CA GLN A 127 -6.20 4.74 0.90
C GLN A 127 -5.58 4.13 -0.35
N ARG A 128 -5.60 4.86 -1.47
CA ARG A 128 -5.00 4.38 -2.73
C ARG A 128 -3.49 4.16 -2.61
N HIS A 129 -2.75 5.08 -1.99
CA HIS A 129 -1.33 4.91 -1.73
C HIS A 129 -1.03 3.70 -0.83
N SER A 130 -1.92 3.40 0.12
CA SER A 130 -1.79 2.23 1.00
C SER A 130 -2.04 0.91 0.24
N GLU A 131 -3.00 0.89 -0.68
CA GLU A 131 -3.26 -0.25 -1.56
C GLU A 131 -2.06 -0.52 -2.47
N ILE A 132 -1.53 0.52 -3.13
CA ILE A 132 -0.37 0.43 -4.02
C ILE A 132 0.85 -0.12 -3.27
N LEU A 133 1.15 0.41 -2.08
CA LEU A 133 2.23 -0.09 -1.22
C LEU A 133 2.06 -1.58 -0.89
N ASN A 134 0.84 -2.01 -0.57
CA ASN A 134 0.54 -3.39 -0.26
C ASN A 134 0.75 -4.31 -1.48
N ASP A 135 0.33 -3.87 -2.65
CA ASP A 135 0.53 -4.61 -3.91
C ASP A 135 2.03 -4.76 -4.23
N TYR A 136 2.82 -3.69 -4.09
CA TYR A 136 4.28 -3.77 -4.25
C TYR A 136 4.94 -4.70 -3.24
N THR A 137 4.52 -4.64 -1.98
CA THR A 137 5.05 -5.52 -0.93
C THR A 137 4.76 -6.98 -1.26
N LYS A 138 3.54 -7.31 -1.71
CA LYS A 138 3.18 -8.67 -2.09
C LYS A 138 3.98 -9.17 -3.29
N GLU A 139 4.06 -8.39 -4.36
CA GLU A 139 4.80 -8.81 -5.56
C GLU A 139 6.30 -8.93 -5.28
N PHE A 140 6.87 -8.06 -4.45
CA PHE A 140 8.24 -8.20 -3.97
C PHE A 140 8.45 -9.54 -3.25
N GLN A 141 7.65 -9.82 -2.21
CA GLN A 141 7.80 -11.05 -1.40
C GLN A 141 7.59 -12.32 -2.22
N LYS A 142 6.62 -12.30 -3.15
CA LYS A 142 6.37 -13.40 -4.09
C LYS A 142 7.57 -13.66 -4.99
N THR A 143 8.17 -12.61 -5.56
CA THR A 143 9.34 -12.73 -6.43
C THR A 143 10.57 -13.17 -5.64
N LYS A 144 10.79 -12.59 -4.46
CA LYS A 144 11.89 -12.97 -3.54
C LYS A 144 11.79 -14.43 -3.13
N SER A 145 10.61 -14.89 -2.73
CA SER A 145 10.37 -16.29 -2.32
C SER A 145 10.63 -17.27 -3.46
N ARG A 146 10.24 -16.92 -4.70
CA ARG A 146 10.52 -17.74 -5.89
C ARG A 146 12.02 -17.93 -6.12
N ILE A 147 12.81 -16.86 -5.98
CA ILE A 147 14.27 -16.92 -6.15
C ILE A 147 14.92 -17.70 -5.00
N MET A 148 14.54 -17.42 -3.74
CA MET A 148 15.08 -18.12 -2.58
C MET A 148 14.84 -19.63 -2.64
N ALA A 149 13.61 -20.06 -2.97
CA ALA A 149 13.30 -21.48 -3.15
C ALA A 149 14.21 -22.15 -4.21
N GLN A 150 14.65 -21.38 -5.21
CA GLN A 150 15.56 -21.88 -6.22
C GLN A 150 17.00 -21.96 -5.74
N ILE A 151 17.48 -20.96 -4.99
CA ILE A 151 18.80 -21.00 -4.33
C ILE A 151 18.86 -22.20 -3.38
N ASP A 152 17.83 -22.41 -2.57
CA ASP A 152 17.75 -23.53 -1.63
C ASP A 152 17.80 -24.87 -2.38
N ARG A 153 17.08 -24.99 -3.51
CA ARG A 153 17.15 -26.18 -4.38
C ARG A 153 18.57 -26.41 -4.92
N LYS A 154 19.29 -25.35 -5.33
CA LYS A 154 20.70 -25.46 -5.77
C LYS A 154 21.61 -25.95 -4.63
N GLN A 155 21.42 -25.45 -3.41
CA GLN A 155 22.20 -25.86 -2.24
C GLN A 155 21.98 -27.34 -1.91
N LEU A 156 20.74 -27.83 -1.97
CA LEU A 156 20.40 -29.24 -1.73
C LEU A 156 20.94 -30.18 -2.83
N LEU A 157 21.12 -29.69 -4.06
CA LEU A 157 21.67 -30.44 -5.19
C LEU A 157 23.20 -30.34 -5.29
N SER A 158 23.85 -29.50 -4.47
CA SER A 158 25.31 -29.47 -4.41
C SER A 158 25.80 -30.83 -3.89
N PRO A 159 26.62 -31.59 -4.66
CA PRO A 159 27.15 -32.85 -4.17
C PRO A 159 27.94 -32.54 -2.91
N LEU A 160 27.56 -33.16 -1.79
CA LEU A 160 28.41 -33.34 -0.63
C LEU A 160 29.80 -33.65 -1.18
N LYS A 161 30.74 -32.71 -1.08
CA LYS A 161 32.15 -32.98 -1.38
C LYS A 161 32.47 -34.20 -0.52
N ARG A 162 32.57 -35.35 -1.18
CA ARG A 162 32.97 -36.60 -0.57
C ARG A 162 34.36 -36.28 -0.03
N VAL A 163 34.43 -36.12 1.29
CA VAL A 163 35.68 -36.02 2.02
C VAL A 163 36.31 -37.40 1.84
N GLU A 164 37.24 -37.51 0.89
CA GLU A 164 38.23 -38.59 0.86
C GLU A 164 39.35 -38.28 1.85
#